data_AF-A0A080ZHD5-F1
#
_entry.id   AF-A0A080ZHD5-F1
#
_cell.length_a   1.000
_cell.length_b   1.000
_cell.length_c   1.000
_cell.angle_alpha   90.00
_cell.angle_beta   90.00
_cell.angle_gamma   90.00
#
_symmetry.space_group_name_H-M   'P 1'
#
loop_
_entity.id
_entity.type
_entity.pdbx_description
1 polymer ?
#
loop_
_entity_poly.entity_id
_entity_poly.type
_entity_poly.pdbx_seq_one_letter_code
_entity_poly.pdbx_strand_id
1 'polypeptide(L)'
;MGLTGPIAGEDNSTYLGGTIFFDHYEKREKEKLKYMKPKDRKLKAVEQKEVKTKRSKDGAELLKRIEEVELPDMDDDGTVPVFDDCDEIRKKINYFLGEGMVTKAAFLRALGDVNSNSLRSFMNLRCGANSGASNVVYRTAYVFFEKKRVLEGKEKSVKRLANEDLQGPDGFPLDNSPNWHFIDKVLNGY
;
A
#
# COMPACT_ATOMS: atom_id res chain seq x y z
N MET A 1 -28.97 -10.58 10.45
CA MET A 1 -28.82 -9.79 11.70
C MET A 1 -27.33 -9.66 11.97
N GLY A 2 -26.74 -8.49 11.74
CA GLY A 2 -25.33 -8.25 12.03
C GLY A 2 -25.19 -7.94 13.51
N LEU A 3 -24.57 -8.84 14.27
CA LEU A 3 -24.25 -8.58 15.66
C LEU A 3 -23.16 -7.48 15.68
N THR A 4 -23.47 -6.32 16.27
CA THR A 4 -22.52 -5.20 16.40
C THR A 4 -22.49 -4.71 17.84
N GLY A 5 -21.29 -4.60 18.41
CA GLY A 5 -21.06 -4.16 19.78
C GLY A 5 -19.82 -4.85 20.39
N PRO A 6 -19.25 -4.35 21.49
CA PRO A 6 -18.06 -4.93 22.13
C PRO A 6 -18.28 -6.34 22.70
N ILE A 7 -19.54 -6.75 22.83
CA ILE A 7 -19.99 -8.04 23.39
C ILE A 7 -20.63 -8.91 22.29
N ALA A 8 -20.70 -8.39 21.05
CA ALA A 8 -21.31 -9.09 19.92
C ALA A 8 -20.48 -10.33 19.56
N GLY A 9 -21.04 -11.52 19.83
CA GLY A 9 -20.36 -12.80 19.59
C GLY A 9 -19.68 -13.41 20.81
N GLU A 10 -19.88 -12.87 22.02
CA GLU A 10 -19.36 -13.46 23.27
C GLU A 10 -19.87 -14.89 23.51
N ASP A 11 -21.12 -15.17 23.13
CA ASP A 11 -21.74 -16.51 23.23
C ASP A 11 -21.28 -17.48 22.12
N ASN A 12 -20.41 -17.05 21.19
CA ASN A 12 -19.86 -17.92 20.16
C ASN A 12 -18.72 -18.77 20.76
N SER A 13 -18.85 -20.09 20.69
CA SER A 13 -17.82 -21.03 21.15
C SER A 13 -16.44 -20.77 20.52
N THR A 14 -16.39 -20.21 19.31
CA THR A 14 -15.16 -19.82 18.62
C THR A 14 -14.46 -18.64 19.30
N TYR A 15 -15.24 -17.67 19.81
CA TYR A 15 -14.72 -16.51 20.53
C TYR A 15 -14.14 -16.92 21.89
N LEU A 16 -14.89 -17.72 22.66
CA LEU A 16 -14.43 -18.25 23.95
C LEU A 16 -13.20 -19.17 23.81
N GLY A 17 -13.17 -20.03 22.78
CA GLY A 17 -11.98 -20.83 22.49
C GLY A 17 -10.76 -19.99 22.12
N GLY A 18 -10.98 -18.91 21.35
CA GLY A 18 -9.94 -17.96 20.95
C GLY A 18 -9.33 -17.21 22.14
N THR A 19 -10.14 -16.68 23.05
CA THR A 19 -9.67 -15.93 24.23
C THR A 19 -8.84 -16.80 25.15
N ILE A 20 -9.29 -18.02 25.44
CA ILE A 20 -8.53 -19.00 26.23
C ILE A 20 -7.20 -19.32 25.55
N PHE A 21 -7.20 -19.53 24.23
CA PHE A 21 -5.97 -19.81 23.48
C PHE A 21 -4.96 -18.66 23.58
N PHE A 22 -5.38 -17.41 23.36
CA PHE A 22 -4.49 -16.25 23.43
C PHE A 22 -3.98 -15.99 24.85
N ASP A 23 -4.81 -16.15 25.88
CA ASP A 23 -4.38 -16.03 27.28
C ASP A 23 -3.33 -17.08 27.65
N HIS A 24 -3.54 -18.33 27.22
CA HIS A 24 -2.57 -19.40 27.41
C HIS A 24 -1.28 -19.15 26.63
N TYR A 25 -1.39 -18.64 25.40
CA TYR A 25 -0.24 -18.26 24.58
C TYR A 25 0.59 -17.17 25.27
N GLU A 26 -0.05 -16.10 25.74
CA GLU A 26 0.63 -15.02 26.46
C GLU A 26 1.33 -15.50 27.73
N LYS A 27 0.66 -16.35 28.53
CA LYS A 27 1.25 -16.94 29.74
C LYS A 27 2.51 -17.74 29.40
N ARG A 28 2.44 -18.59 28.36
CA ARG A 28 3.59 -19.38 27.88
C ARG A 28 4.73 -18.48 27.38
N GLU A 29 4.43 -17.40 26.65
CA GLU A 29 5.46 -16.47 26.18
C GLU A 29 6.12 -15.70 27.32
N LYS A 30 5.34 -15.24 28.32
CA LYS A 30 5.86 -14.60 29.54
C LYS A 30 6.73 -15.55 30.35
N GLU A 31 6.33 -16.81 30.49
CA GLU A 31 7.12 -17.85 31.14
C GLU A 31 8.42 -18.14 30.39
N LYS A 32 8.36 -18.39 29.07
CA LYS A 32 9.56 -18.57 28.23
C LYS A 32 10.53 -17.40 28.42
N LEU A 33 10.03 -16.17 28.43
CA LEU A 33 10.84 -14.97 28.61
C LEU A 33 11.45 -14.86 30.03
N LYS A 34 10.72 -15.31 31.06
CA LYS A 34 11.16 -15.35 32.46
C LYS A 34 12.28 -16.37 32.69
N TYR A 35 12.18 -17.54 32.05
CA TYR A 35 13.17 -18.62 32.15
C TYR A 35 14.33 -18.48 31.15
N MET A 36 14.24 -17.58 30.17
CA MET A 36 15.32 -17.31 29.23
C MET A 36 16.48 -16.62 29.95
N LYS A 37 17.71 -17.16 29.83
CA LYS A 37 18.88 -16.58 30.50
C LYS A 37 19.10 -15.14 30.03
N PRO A 38 19.58 -14.22 30.90
CA PRO A 38 19.83 -12.83 30.51
C PRO A 38 20.73 -12.66 29.28
N LYS A 39 21.70 -13.58 29.08
CA LYS A 39 22.57 -13.61 27.88
C LYS A 39 21.78 -13.93 26.62
N ASP A 40 20.92 -14.94 26.65
CA ASP A 40 20.10 -15.37 25.50
C ASP A 40 19.06 -14.31 25.13
N ARG A 41 18.51 -13.61 26.13
CA ARG A 41 17.63 -12.44 25.90
C ARG A 41 18.35 -11.31 25.17
N LYS A 42 19.58 -11.01 25.57
CA LYS A 42 20.42 -10.02 24.88
C LYS A 42 20.75 -10.46 23.46
N LEU A 43 21.12 -11.72 23.23
CA LEU A 43 21.41 -12.26 21.90
C LEU A 43 20.20 -12.15 20.96
N LYS A 44 19.01 -12.58 21.38
CA LYS A 44 17.77 -12.42 20.59
C LYS A 44 17.45 -10.95 20.28
N ALA A 45 17.65 -10.05 21.24
CA ALA A 45 17.41 -8.62 21.01
C ALA A 45 18.40 -8.01 20.01
N VAL A 46 19.67 -8.43 20.06
CA VAL A 46 20.71 -8.02 19.11
C VAL A 46 20.38 -8.55 17.71
N GLU A 47 20.04 -9.83 17.59
CA GLU A 47 19.65 -10.45 16.31
C GLU A 47 18.45 -9.75 15.67
N GLN A 48 17.38 -9.49 16.45
CA GLN A 48 16.21 -8.74 15.96
C GLN A 48 16.60 -7.32 15.52
N LYS A 49 17.50 -6.66 16.24
CA LYS A 49 18.00 -5.31 15.90
C LYS A 49 18.82 -5.34 14.61
N GLU A 50 19.68 -6.33 14.42
CA GLU A 50 20.46 -6.51 13.21
C GLU A 50 19.57 -6.78 12.00
N VAL A 51 18.61 -7.71 12.11
CA VAL A 51 17.65 -8.01 11.03
C VAL A 51 16.86 -6.76 10.66
N LYS A 52 16.36 -5.99 11.64
CA LYS A 52 15.66 -4.73 11.38
C LYS A 52 16.55 -3.71 10.69
N THR A 53 17.82 -3.62 11.10
CA THR A 53 18.79 -2.69 10.50
C THR A 53 19.10 -3.07 9.05
N LYS A 54 19.30 -4.36 8.77
CA LYS A 54 19.49 -4.87 7.40
C LYS A 54 18.29 -4.51 6.51
N ARG A 55 17.07 -4.89 6.93
CA ARG A 55 15.83 -4.55 6.20
C ARG A 55 15.69 -3.05 5.94
N SER A 56 16.05 -2.19 6.90
CA SER A 56 15.98 -0.74 6.71
C SER A 56 17.00 -0.20 5.71
N LYS A 57 18.20 -0.81 5.63
CA LYS A 57 19.22 -0.46 4.63
C LYS A 57 18.77 -0.91 3.25
N ASP A 58 18.32 -2.16 3.14
CA ASP A 58 17.82 -2.73 1.89
C ASP A 58 16.62 -1.94 1.35
N GLY A 59 15.69 -1.56 2.24
CA GLY A 59 14.55 -0.72 1.89
C GLY A 59 14.95 0.69 1.43
N ALA A 60 15.95 1.31 2.07
CA ALA A 60 16.45 2.62 1.65
C ALA A 60 17.15 2.57 0.29
N GLU A 61 17.92 1.50 0.03
CA GLU A 61 18.55 1.29 -1.27
C GLU A 61 17.50 1.06 -2.37
N LEU A 62 16.47 0.26 -2.09
CA LEU A 62 15.36 0.04 -3.00
C LEU A 62 14.63 1.34 -3.38
N LEU A 63 14.38 2.23 -2.41
CA LEU A 63 13.75 3.52 -2.69
C LEU A 63 14.61 4.40 -3.61
N LYS A 64 15.92 4.47 -3.38
CA LYS A 64 16.83 5.23 -4.24
C LYS A 64 16.84 4.72 -5.67
N ARG A 65 16.94 3.40 -5.85
CA ARG A 65 16.90 2.79 -7.17
C ARG A 65 15.58 3.07 -7.88
N ILE A 66 14.45 3.09 -7.16
CA ILE A 66 13.15 3.46 -7.74
C ILE A 66 13.11 4.93 -8.15
N GLU A 67 13.62 5.85 -7.33
CA GLU A 67 13.65 7.28 -7.66
C GLU A 67 14.46 7.57 -8.93
N GLU A 68 15.60 6.88 -9.10
CA GLU A 68 16.50 7.00 -10.26
C GLU A 68 15.89 6.48 -11.58
N VAL A 69 14.84 5.66 -11.53
CA VAL A 69 14.17 5.21 -12.76
C VAL A 69 13.43 6.37 -13.41
N GLU A 70 13.76 6.63 -14.67
CA GLU A 70 13.02 7.52 -15.56
C GLU A 70 11.90 6.76 -16.27
N LEU A 71 10.73 7.38 -16.37
CA LEU A 71 9.60 6.82 -17.10
C LEU A 71 9.61 7.38 -18.52
N PRO A 72 9.47 6.54 -19.56
CA PRO A 72 9.49 6.99 -20.95
C PRO A 72 8.27 7.84 -21.30
N ASP A 73 7.15 7.65 -20.60
CA ASP A 73 5.86 8.33 -20.82
C ASP A 73 5.71 9.58 -19.91
N MET A 74 6.81 10.13 -19.41
CA MET A 74 6.80 11.31 -18.55
C MET A 74 7.00 12.56 -19.38
N ASP A 75 5.98 13.42 -19.44
CA ASP A 75 6.04 14.69 -20.16
C ASP A 75 7.11 15.63 -19.53
N ASP A 76 7.53 16.65 -20.28
CA ASP A 76 8.51 17.66 -19.83
C ASP A 76 8.09 18.37 -18.52
N ASP A 77 6.79 18.44 -18.24
CA ASP A 77 6.21 18.97 -16.99
C ASP A 77 6.22 17.95 -15.83
N GLY A 78 6.83 16.77 -16.03
CA GLY A 78 6.85 15.68 -15.05
C GLY A 78 5.47 15.07 -14.81
N THR A 79 4.57 15.16 -15.80
CA THR A 79 3.21 14.60 -15.74
C THR A 79 3.16 13.27 -16.47
N VAL A 80 2.48 12.30 -15.85
CA VAL A 80 2.30 10.95 -16.39
C VAL A 80 0.80 10.64 -16.34
N PRO A 81 0.19 10.21 -17.47
CA PRO A 81 -1.18 9.72 -17.49
C PRO A 81 -1.37 8.54 -16.54
N VAL A 82 -2.42 8.59 -15.71
CA VAL A 82 -2.69 7.58 -14.69
C VAL A 82 -3.66 6.54 -15.24
N PHE A 83 -3.25 5.28 -15.30
CA PHE A 83 -4.08 4.19 -15.83
C PHE A 83 -4.53 3.17 -14.76
N ASP A 84 -4.05 3.27 -13.52
CA ASP A 84 -4.58 2.46 -12.42
C ASP A 84 -5.63 3.24 -11.64
N ASP A 85 -6.74 2.60 -11.29
CA ASP A 85 -7.79 3.20 -10.47
C ASP A 85 -7.36 3.37 -9.01
N CYS A 86 -8.09 4.21 -8.27
CA CYS A 86 -7.78 4.52 -6.87
C CYS A 86 -7.71 3.26 -5.99
N ASP A 87 -8.57 2.26 -6.24
CA ASP A 87 -8.60 1.03 -5.45
C ASP A 87 -7.37 0.15 -5.68
N GLU A 88 -6.88 0.05 -6.92
CA GLU A 88 -5.63 -0.66 -7.21
C GLU A 88 -4.43 0.06 -6.58
N ILE A 89 -4.38 1.40 -6.60
CA ILE A 89 -3.33 2.15 -5.90
C ILE A 89 -3.36 1.88 -4.39
N ARG A 90 -4.54 1.88 -3.75
CA ARG A 90 -4.66 1.51 -2.33
C ARG A 90 -4.14 0.11 -2.04
N LYS A 91 -4.46 -0.87 -2.88
CA LYS A 91 -3.97 -2.24 -2.75
C LYS A 91 -2.45 -2.31 -2.87
N LYS A 92 -1.87 -1.63 -3.86
CA LYS A 92 -0.41 -1.55 -4.05
C LYS A 92 0.28 -0.91 -2.85
N ILE A 93 -0.26 0.17 -2.30
CA ILE A 93 0.25 0.81 -1.07
C ILE A 93 0.21 -0.15 0.11
N ASN A 94 -0.91 -0.82 0.34
CA ASN A 94 -1.05 -1.78 1.45
C ASN A 94 -0.09 -2.96 1.31
N TYR A 95 0.08 -3.49 0.09
CA TYR A 95 1.01 -4.58 -0.17
C TYR A 95 2.46 -4.14 0.09
N PHE A 96 2.86 -3.00 -0.47
CA PHE A 96 4.21 -2.46 -0.31
C PHE A 96 4.59 -2.16 1.14
N LEU A 97 3.68 -1.54 1.90
CA LEU A 97 3.90 -1.29 3.32
C LEU A 97 3.80 -2.57 4.17
N GLY A 98 3.00 -3.55 3.73
CA GLY A 98 2.85 -4.86 4.36
C GLY A 98 4.10 -5.74 4.27
N GLU A 99 4.91 -5.60 3.21
CA GLU A 99 6.22 -6.24 3.11
C GLU A 99 7.18 -5.82 4.24
N GLY A 100 6.95 -4.65 4.85
CA GLY A 100 7.71 -4.15 6.00
C GLY A 100 9.18 -3.85 5.71
N MET A 101 9.57 -3.77 4.43
CA MET A 101 10.92 -3.36 4.01
C MET A 101 11.10 -1.84 4.17
N VAL A 102 10.05 -1.07 3.89
CA VAL A 102 10.06 0.38 3.90
C VAL A 102 9.08 0.90 4.96
N THR A 103 9.49 1.93 5.70
CA THR A 103 8.60 2.59 6.66
C THR A 103 7.65 3.54 5.95
N LYS A 104 6.44 3.74 6.49
CA LYS A 104 5.46 4.71 5.94
C LYS A 104 6.07 6.11 5.73
N ALA A 105 6.92 6.56 6.65
CA ALA A 105 7.59 7.85 6.54
C ALA A 105 8.60 7.89 5.40
N ALA A 106 9.41 6.84 5.21
CA ALA A 106 10.35 6.76 4.10
C ALA A 106 9.64 6.70 2.75
N PHE A 107 8.54 5.94 2.66
CA PHE A 107 7.69 5.91 1.47
C PHE A 107 7.14 7.29 1.12
N LEU A 108 6.60 8.04 2.09
CA LEU A 108 6.07 9.38 1.85
C LEU A 108 7.13 10.39 1.36
N ARG A 109 8.38 10.27 1.82
CA ARG A 109 9.50 11.08 1.31
C ARG A 109 9.79 10.75 -0.15
N ALA A 110 9.82 9.46 -0.50
CA ALA A 110 10.04 9.01 -1.86
C ALA A 110 8.92 9.40 -2.84
N LEU A 111 7.73 9.74 -2.34
CA LEU A 111 6.64 10.31 -3.13
C LEU A 111 6.77 11.83 -3.38
N GLY A 112 7.86 12.47 -2.94
CA GLY A 112 8.03 13.92 -2.98
C GLY A 112 7.56 14.61 -1.70
N ASP A 113 7.93 14.07 -0.54
CA ASP A 113 7.61 14.62 0.79
C ASP A 113 6.10 14.86 1.04
N VAL A 114 5.28 13.89 0.64
CA VAL A 114 3.82 13.95 0.80
C VAL A 114 3.42 13.91 2.28
N ASN A 115 2.46 14.74 2.67
CA ASN A 115 1.94 14.78 4.04
C ASN A 115 1.27 13.45 4.44
N SER A 116 1.59 12.95 5.64
CA SER A 116 0.96 11.75 6.21
C SER A 116 -0.56 11.84 6.34
N ASN A 117 -1.10 13.05 6.50
CA ASN A 117 -2.55 13.29 6.52
C ASN A 117 -3.19 13.05 5.16
N SER A 118 -2.52 13.42 4.06
CA SER A 118 -3.01 13.17 2.69
C SER A 118 -3.11 11.68 2.43
N LEU A 119 -2.09 10.91 2.84
CA LEU A 119 -2.11 9.45 2.73
C LEU A 119 -3.21 8.84 3.61
N ARG A 120 -3.36 9.30 4.86
CA ARG A 120 -4.45 8.82 5.73
C ARG A 120 -5.82 9.10 5.11
N SER A 121 -6.03 10.30 4.58
CA SER A 121 -7.28 10.66 3.91
C SER A 121 -7.53 9.78 2.69
N PHE A 122 -6.53 9.60 1.82
CA PHE A 122 -6.63 8.76 0.61
C PHE A 122 -7.03 7.30 0.93
N MET A 123 -6.40 6.72 1.95
CA MET A 123 -6.67 5.34 2.37
C MET A 123 -8.04 5.16 3.04
N ASN A 124 -8.61 6.24 3.61
CA ASN A 124 -9.90 6.21 4.32
C ASN A 124 -11.10 6.60 3.45
N LEU A 125 -10.86 7.13 2.24
CA LEU A 125 -11.93 7.41 1.29
C LEU A 125 -12.67 6.12 0.92
N ARG A 126 -13.96 6.25 0.61
CA ARG A 126 -14.78 5.10 0.21
C ARG A 126 -14.17 4.43 -1.03
N CYS A 127 -14.32 3.11 -1.10
CA CYS A 127 -13.89 2.34 -2.27
C CYS A 127 -14.66 2.82 -3.50
N GLY A 128 -13.96 2.95 -4.62
CA GLY A 128 -14.48 3.52 -5.85
C GLY A 128 -13.35 3.99 -6.75
N ALA A 129 -13.46 3.70 -8.05
CA ALA A 129 -12.41 3.91 -9.04
C ALA A 129 -11.85 5.35 -9.06
N ASN A 130 -12.72 6.35 -8.88
CA ASN A 130 -12.36 7.78 -8.86
C ASN A 130 -12.38 8.41 -7.46
N SER A 131 -12.61 7.62 -6.40
CA SER A 131 -12.81 8.14 -5.04
C SER A 131 -11.50 8.56 -4.41
N GLY A 132 -10.90 9.66 -4.87
CA GLY A 132 -9.59 10.14 -4.39
C GLY A 132 -8.66 10.64 -5.49
N ALA A 133 -9.15 10.81 -6.71
CA ALA A 133 -8.37 11.27 -7.85
C ALA A 133 -7.67 12.63 -7.62
N SER A 134 -8.35 13.55 -6.91
CA SER A 134 -7.82 14.86 -6.53
C SER A 134 -6.74 14.84 -5.45
N ASN A 135 -6.49 13.68 -4.83
CA ASN A 135 -5.47 13.58 -3.78
C ASN A 135 -4.08 13.41 -4.42
N VAL A 136 -3.13 14.26 -4.02
CA VAL A 136 -1.73 14.23 -4.49
C VAL A 136 -1.10 12.84 -4.38
N VAL A 137 -1.47 12.06 -3.35
CA VAL A 137 -1.00 10.68 -3.14
C VAL A 137 -1.31 9.78 -4.32
N TYR A 138 -2.45 9.96 -4.99
CA TYR A 138 -2.87 9.09 -6.08
C TYR A 138 -1.88 9.18 -7.26
N ARG A 139 -1.63 10.40 -7.74
CA ARG A 139 -0.68 10.68 -8.83
C ARG A 139 0.74 10.26 -8.47
N THR A 140 1.24 10.67 -7.31
CA THR A 140 2.63 10.39 -6.92
C THR A 140 2.87 8.91 -6.65
N ALA A 141 1.92 8.22 -6.01
CA ALA A 141 2.01 6.78 -5.78
C ALA A 141 1.94 5.99 -7.08
N TYR A 142 1.11 6.40 -8.05
CA TYR A 142 1.10 5.76 -9.37
C TYR A 142 2.47 5.84 -10.04
N VAL A 143 3.06 7.04 -10.13
CA VAL A 143 4.41 7.25 -10.69
C VAL A 143 5.45 6.38 -9.96
N PHE A 144 5.37 6.29 -8.64
CA PHE A 144 6.27 5.43 -7.86
C PHE A 144 6.14 3.94 -8.23
N PHE A 145 4.91 3.43 -8.32
CA PHE A 145 4.70 2.02 -8.68
C PHE A 145 5.04 1.72 -10.14
N GLU A 146 4.92 2.70 -11.03
CA GLU A 146 5.40 2.61 -12.40
C GLU A 146 6.91 2.47 -12.47
N LYS A 147 7.62 3.35 -11.77
CA LYS A 147 9.09 3.27 -11.67
C LYS A 147 9.52 1.93 -11.07
N LYS A 148 8.82 1.47 -10.02
CA LYS A 148 9.04 0.13 -9.43
C LYS A 148 8.80 -0.99 -10.44
N ARG A 149 7.74 -0.93 -11.25
CA ARG A 149 7.45 -1.95 -12.27
C ARG A 149 8.54 -2.01 -13.33
N VAL A 150 9.00 -0.86 -13.82
CA VAL A 150 10.09 -0.77 -14.80
C VAL A 150 11.39 -1.32 -14.21
N LEU A 151 11.71 -0.96 -12.97
CA LEU A 151 12.86 -1.51 -12.24
C LEU A 151 12.82 -3.04 -12.13
N GLU A 152 11.63 -3.60 -11.87
CA GLU A 152 11.43 -5.05 -11.76
C GLU A 152 11.29 -5.75 -13.12
N GLY A 153 11.25 -5.00 -14.24
CA GLY A 153 11.06 -5.56 -15.58
C GLY A 153 9.71 -6.26 -15.79
N LYS A 154 8.69 -5.89 -15.01
CA LYS A 154 7.37 -6.53 -15.08
C LYS A 154 6.52 -5.95 -16.22
N GLU A 155 5.74 -6.83 -16.85
CA GLU A 155 4.75 -6.44 -17.86
C GLU A 155 3.61 -5.62 -17.25
N LYS A 156 2.86 -4.91 -18.12
CA LYS A 156 1.65 -4.20 -17.72
C LYS A 156 0.59 -5.19 -17.25
N SER A 157 -0.14 -4.85 -16.18
CA SER A 157 -1.28 -5.66 -15.72
C SER A 157 -2.40 -5.67 -16.76
N VAL A 158 -3.14 -6.78 -16.86
CA VAL A 158 -4.34 -6.89 -17.70
C VAL A 158 -5.34 -5.77 -17.40
N LYS A 159 -5.52 -5.42 -16.12
CA LYS A 159 -6.40 -4.31 -15.73
C LYS A 159 -5.94 -2.97 -16.29
N ARG A 160 -4.63 -2.74 -16.31
CA ARG A 160 -4.09 -1.51 -16.87
C ARG A 160 -4.28 -1.46 -18.38
N LEU A 161 -4.03 -2.55 -19.08
CA LEU A 161 -4.25 -2.61 -20.52
C LEU A 161 -5.73 -2.31 -20.86
N ALA A 162 -6.65 -2.86 -20.06
CA ALA A 162 -8.06 -2.54 -20.18
C ALA A 162 -8.37 -1.07 -19.87
N ASN A 163 -7.71 -0.47 -18.87
CA ASN A 163 -7.91 0.94 -18.54
C ASN A 163 -7.28 1.88 -19.56
N GLU A 164 -6.14 1.54 -20.16
CA GLU A 164 -5.53 2.28 -21.29
C GLU A 164 -6.51 2.33 -22.46
N ASP A 165 -7.18 1.21 -22.74
CA ASP A 165 -8.22 1.13 -23.76
C ASP A 165 -9.49 1.91 -23.39
N LEU A 166 -9.97 1.81 -22.13
CA LEU A 166 -11.23 2.42 -21.71
C LEU A 166 -11.15 3.91 -21.40
N GLN A 167 -10.03 4.39 -20.87
CA GLN A 167 -9.88 5.77 -20.40
C GLN A 167 -9.30 6.70 -21.47
N GLY A 168 -8.63 6.16 -22.49
CA GLY A 168 -8.02 6.93 -23.57
C GLY A 168 -6.63 7.46 -23.21
N PRO A 169 -6.05 8.35 -24.05
CA PRO A 169 -4.66 8.79 -23.91
C PRO A 169 -4.38 9.54 -22.59
N ASP A 170 -5.38 10.24 -22.05
CA ASP A 170 -5.24 11.05 -20.84
C ASP A 170 -5.39 10.23 -19.53
N GLY A 171 -5.87 8.99 -19.63
CA GLY A 171 -6.08 8.12 -18.47
C GLY A 171 -7.22 8.58 -17.54
N PHE A 172 -7.12 8.23 -16.26
CA PHE A 172 -8.07 8.64 -15.24
C PHE A 172 -7.98 10.15 -14.97
N PRO A 173 -9.11 10.85 -14.88
CA PRO A 173 -9.13 12.27 -14.54
C PRO A 173 -8.57 12.44 -13.13
N LEU A 174 -7.69 13.43 -12.95
CA LEU A 174 -7.08 13.75 -11.66
C LEU A 174 -7.93 14.71 -10.83
N ASP A 175 -9.06 15.11 -11.35
CA ASP A 175 -10.06 15.92 -10.69
C ASP A 175 -11.38 15.14 -10.58
N ASN A 176 -12.38 15.77 -9.96
CA ASN A 176 -13.71 15.18 -9.88
C ASN A 176 -14.49 15.34 -11.20
N SER A 177 -13.82 15.68 -12.32
CA SER A 177 -14.46 15.84 -13.61
C SER A 177 -14.82 14.47 -14.20
N PRO A 178 -15.92 14.41 -14.98
CA PRO A 178 -16.26 13.20 -15.71
C PRO A 178 -15.19 12.91 -16.77
N ASN A 179 -14.79 11.64 -16.90
CA ASN A 179 -14.02 11.21 -18.06
C ASN A 179 -14.97 11.01 -19.26
N TRP A 180 -15.02 11.99 -20.16
CA TRP A 180 -15.86 11.93 -21.36
C TRP A 180 -15.44 10.82 -22.33
N HIS A 181 -14.15 10.46 -22.41
CA HIS A 181 -13.69 9.35 -23.24
C HIS A 181 -14.25 8.02 -22.74
N PHE A 182 -14.18 7.80 -21.42
CA PHE A 182 -14.78 6.63 -20.79
C PHE A 182 -16.31 6.58 -20.99
N ILE A 183 -16.99 7.72 -20.79
CA ILE A 183 -18.44 7.82 -20.97
C ILE A 183 -18.83 7.53 -22.42
N ASP A 184 -18.13 8.13 -23.38
CA ASP A 184 -18.37 7.92 -24.81
C ASP A 184 -18.15 6.46 -25.19
N LYS A 185 -17.04 5.85 -24.76
CA LYS A 185 -16.73 4.45 -25.03
C LYS A 185 -17.75 3.48 -24.43
N VAL A 186 -18.19 3.72 -23.20
CA VAL A 186 -19.20 2.88 -22.52
C VAL A 186 -20.59 3.06 -23.12
N LEU A 187 -20.98 4.28 -23.51
CA LEU A 187 -22.31 4.56 -24.05
C LEU A 187 -22.44 4.25 -25.54
N ASN A 188 -21.39 4.50 -26.32
CA ASN A 188 -21.41 4.40 -27.78
C ASN A 188 -20.71 3.12 -28.32
N GLY A 189 -20.03 2.36 -27.47
CA GLY A 189 -19.62 0.97 -27.76
C GLY A 189 -18.58 0.82 -28.88
N TYR A 190 -17.62 1.74 -28.96
CA TYR A 190 -16.48 1.66 -29.88
C TYR A 190 -15.29 0.92 -29.26
#